data_AF-A0A7L3KP26-F1
#
_entry.id   AF-A0A7L3KP26-F1
#
_cell.length_a   1.000
_cell.length_b   1.000
_cell.length_c   1.000
_cell.angle_alpha   90.00
_cell.angle_beta   90.00
_cell.angle_gamma   90.00
#
_symmetry.space_group_name_H-M   'P 1'
#
loop_
_entity.id
_entity.type
_entity.pdbx_description
1 polymer ?
#
loop_
_entity_poly.entity_id
_entity_poly.type
_entity_poly.pdbx_seq_one_letter_code
_entity_poly.pdbx_strand_id
1 'polypeptide(L)'
;DIPSHLDDLSPTMLKKDYANLPIMNSVDDVVRRLLSLEMASQKEKMKVKIQQLVEKVRRSPNDNGSFEVQGKLKKGRVLIRTLEEHLQRHPKDKSNRRLMLMDVDRRRKMLGYLRRVNYSTFENTCRQLDIQYSPPQPYCRRVTKRWLVKKALCIKVFQEKQKLKAAERLKQRREWRARARAAREEKEKKAQEKRMQEKKVQEKQAQE
;
A
#
# COMPACT_ATOMS: atom_id res chain seq x y z
N ASP A 1 -27.62 -11.68 0.98
CA ASP A 1 -26.56 -12.67 1.26
C ASP A 1 -25.21 -12.00 1.35
N ILE A 2 -24.29 -12.55 2.15
CA ILE A 2 -22.90 -12.07 2.20
C ILE A 2 -22.22 -12.51 0.89
N PRO A 3 -21.74 -11.58 0.04
CA PRO A 3 -21.05 -11.92 -1.20
C PRO A 3 -19.83 -12.79 -0.91
N SER A 4 -19.68 -13.90 -1.63
CA SER A 4 -18.52 -14.78 -1.48
C SER A 4 -17.46 -14.43 -2.52
N HIS A 5 -16.19 -14.49 -2.14
CA HIS A 5 -15.04 -14.30 -3.04
C HIS A 5 -14.90 -15.40 -4.11
N LEU A 6 -15.72 -16.45 -4.03
CA LEU A 6 -15.79 -17.50 -5.04
C LEU A 6 -16.90 -17.26 -6.07
N ASP A 7 -17.71 -16.21 -5.91
CA ASP A 7 -18.82 -15.92 -6.81
C ASP A 7 -18.34 -15.45 -8.20
N ASP A 8 -17.08 -15.03 -8.33
CA ASP A 8 -16.46 -14.74 -9.63
C ASP A 8 -16.26 -15.99 -10.51
N LEU A 9 -16.39 -17.20 -9.95
CA LEU A 9 -16.22 -18.46 -10.70
C LEU A 9 -17.51 -18.80 -11.43
N SER A 10 -17.42 -19.02 -12.75
CA SER A 10 -18.58 -19.47 -13.52
C SER A 10 -19.04 -20.85 -13.02
N PRO A 11 -20.34 -21.04 -12.72
CA PRO A 11 -20.89 -22.33 -12.28
C PRO A 11 -20.67 -23.46 -13.29
N THR A 12 -20.58 -23.13 -14.59
CA THR A 12 -20.39 -24.10 -15.67
C THR A 12 -18.95 -24.60 -15.80
N MET A 13 -17.97 -24.00 -15.10
CA MET A 13 -16.60 -24.48 -15.13
C MET A 13 -16.51 -25.91 -14.58
N LEU A 14 -15.63 -26.72 -15.16
CA LEU A 14 -15.35 -28.06 -14.66
C LEU A 14 -14.50 -28.02 -13.39
N LYS A 15 -14.66 -29.04 -12.55
CA LYS A 15 -13.73 -29.33 -11.45
C LYS A 15 -12.31 -29.49 -12.01
N LYS A 16 -11.32 -29.00 -11.24
CA LYS A 16 -9.90 -28.95 -11.65
C LYS A 16 -9.38 -30.26 -12.23
N ASP A 17 -9.68 -31.37 -11.57
CA ASP A 17 -9.07 -32.66 -11.88
C ASP A 17 -9.55 -33.22 -13.25
N TYR A 18 -10.71 -32.75 -13.73
CA TYR A 18 -11.31 -33.20 -14.99
C TYR A 18 -11.10 -32.22 -16.15
N ALA A 19 -10.70 -30.98 -15.87
CA ALA A 19 -10.62 -29.92 -16.88
C ALA A 19 -9.61 -30.20 -18.01
N ASN A 20 -8.55 -30.96 -17.75
CA ASN A 20 -7.49 -31.24 -18.72
C ASN A 20 -7.75 -32.52 -19.55
N LEU A 21 -8.87 -33.21 -19.33
CA LEU A 21 -9.15 -34.47 -20.02
C LEU A 21 -9.76 -34.20 -21.41
N PRO A 22 -9.17 -34.73 -22.51
CA PRO A 22 -9.64 -34.45 -23.88
C PRO A 22 -11.05 -34.98 -24.13
N ILE A 23 -11.46 -36.00 -23.38
CA ILE A 23 -12.77 -36.67 -23.48
C ILE A 23 -13.92 -35.74 -23.05
N MET A 24 -13.66 -34.68 -22.26
CA MET A 24 -14.74 -33.84 -21.70
C MET A 24 -15.51 -33.04 -22.74
N ASN A 25 -14.95 -32.86 -23.94
CA ASN A 25 -15.61 -32.16 -25.04
C ASN A 25 -16.68 -33.03 -25.72
N SER A 26 -16.52 -34.35 -25.71
CA SER A 26 -17.43 -35.32 -26.35
C SER A 26 -18.47 -35.92 -25.41
N VAL A 27 -18.39 -35.63 -24.12
CA VAL A 27 -19.28 -36.18 -23.09
C VAL A 27 -20.61 -35.44 -23.06
N ASP A 28 -21.70 -36.18 -22.78
CA ASP A 28 -23.06 -35.67 -22.63
C ASP A 28 -23.16 -34.49 -21.66
N ASP A 29 -24.08 -33.58 -21.94
CA ASP A 29 -24.29 -32.36 -21.15
C ASP A 29 -24.71 -32.65 -19.70
N VAL A 30 -25.41 -33.75 -19.45
CA VAL A 30 -25.80 -34.18 -18.09
C VAL A 30 -24.55 -34.50 -17.26
N VAL A 31 -23.64 -35.30 -17.82
CA VAL A 31 -22.38 -35.67 -17.15
C VAL A 31 -21.49 -34.45 -16.98
N ARG A 32 -21.43 -33.57 -18.00
CA ARG A 32 -20.73 -32.28 -17.92
C ARG A 32 -21.25 -31.42 -16.77
N ARG A 33 -22.57 -31.36 -16.57
CA ARG A 33 -23.20 -30.63 -15.44
C ARG A 33 -22.86 -31.24 -14.08
N LEU A 34 -22.83 -32.57 -13.95
CA LEU A 34 -22.43 -33.23 -12.69
C LEU A 34 -20.96 -32.97 -12.30
N LEU A 35 -20.10 -32.80 -13.29
CA LEU A 35 -18.67 -32.48 -13.12
C LEU A 35 -18.38 -30.98 -13.03
N SER A 36 -19.40 -30.13 -13.17
CA SER A 36 -19.28 -28.68 -13.08
C SER A 36 -19.15 -28.18 -11.63
N LEU A 37 -18.80 -26.89 -11.49
CA LEU A 37 -18.70 -26.18 -10.21
C LEU A 37 -20.07 -25.88 -9.59
N GLU A 38 -21.15 -25.89 -10.38
CA GLU A 38 -22.53 -25.78 -9.90
C GLU A 38 -22.82 -26.85 -8.84
N MET A 39 -22.48 -28.11 -9.16
CA MET A 39 -22.68 -29.29 -8.30
C MET A 39 -21.47 -29.61 -7.41
N ALA A 40 -20.47 -28.72 -7.36
CA ALA A 40 -19.23 -28.97 -6.62
C ALA A 40 -19.27 -28.44 -5.19
N SER A 41 -18.53 -29.11 -4.30
CA SER A 41 -18.33 -28.64 -2.93
C SER A 41 -17.49 -27.36 -2.89
N GLN A 42 -17.57 -26.61 -1.78
CA GLN A 42 -16.76 -25.40 -1.57
C GLN A 42 -15.25 -25.67 -1.71
N LYS A 43 -14.78 -26.85 -1.30
CA LYS A 43 -13.37 -27.25 -1.42
C LYS A 43 -12.92 -27.33 -2.88
N GLU A 44 -13.77 -27.81 -3.78
CA GLU A 44 -13.47 -27.88 -5.21
C GLU A 44 -13.42 -26.48 -5.84
N LYS A 45 -14.36 -25.59 -5.48
CA LYS A 45 -14.33 -24.18 -5.88
C LYS A 45 -13.03 -23.50 -5.42
N MET A 46 -12.61 -23.76 -4.18
CA MET A 46 -11.33 -23.27 -3.66
C MET A 46 -10.13 -23.79 -4.45
N LYS A 47 -10.10 -25.08 -4.85
CA LYS A 47 -9.02 -25.64 -5.67
C LYS A 47 -8.89 -24.91 -7.02
N VAL A 48 -10.01 -24.65 -7.69
CA VAL A 48 -10.03 -23.90 -8.97
C VAL A 48 -9.55 -22.47 -8.77
N LYS A 49 -10.02 -21.76 -7.73
CA LYS A 49 -9.56 -20.40 -7.42
C LYS A 49 -8.06 -20.36 -7.11
N ILE A 50 -7.56 -21.34 -6.35
CA ILE A 50 -6.12 -21.46 -6.07
C ILE A 50 -5.35 -21.61 -7.38
N GLN A 51 -5.82 -22.44 -8.32
CA GLN A 51 -5.16 -22.62 -9.61
C GLN A 51 -5.13 -21.33 -10.43
N GLN A 52 -6.24 -20.59 -10.52
CA GLN A 52 -6.27 -19.28 -11.21
C GLN A 52 -5.26 -18.30 -10.59
N LEU A 53 -5.10 -18.30 -9.26
CA LEU A 53 -4.10 -17.48 -8.59
C LEU A 53 -2.67 -17.97 -8.83
N VAL A 54 -2.45 -19.28 -8.99
CA VAL A 54 -1.14 -19.82 -9.41
C VAL A 54 -0.78 -19.31 -10.78
N GLU A 55 -1.71 -19.39 -11.73
CA GLU A 55 -1.46 -19.05 -13.13
C GLU A 55 -1.08 -17.58 -13.30
N LYS A 56 -1.63 -16.69 -12.46
CA LYS A 56 -1.25 -15.28 -12.42
C LYS A 56 0.19 -15.06 -11.93
N VAL A 57 0.64 -15.83 -10.95
CA VAL A 57 1.89 -15.58 -10.22
C VAL A 57 3.08 -16.42 -10.72
N ARG A 58 2.81 -17.58 -11.33
CA ARG A 58 3.86 -18.50 -11.79
C ARG A 58 4.75 -17.85 -12.85
N ARG A 59 6.04 -18.18 -12.80
CA ARG A 59 7.02 -17.75 -13.83
C ARG A 59 7.06 -18.70 -15.02
N SER A 60 6.96 -20.00 -14.74
CA SER A 60 6.94 -21.07 -15.74
C SER A 60 5.73 -21.98 -15.53
N PRO A 61 5.28 -22.72 -16.55
CA PRO A 61 4.03 -23.48 -16.48
C PRO A 61 4.04 -24.59 -15.43
N ASN A 62 5.21 -25.19 -15.16
CA ASN A 62 5.38 -26.32 -14.22
C ASN A 62 5.94 -25.92 -12.85
N ASP A 63 6.11 -24.62 -12.59
CA ASP A 63 6.64 -24.16 -11.31
C ASP A 63 5.59 -24.25 -10.19
N ASN A 64 5.82 -25.19 -9.27
CA ASN A 64 5.03 -25.34 -8.05
C ASN A 64 5.84 -25.06 -6.77
N GLY A 65 7.16 -24.91 -6.89
CA GLY A 65 8.11 -24.90 -5.78
C GLY A 65 8.62 -23.51 -5.40
N SER A 66 8.59 -22.54 -6.33
CA SER A 66 9.02 -21.18 -6.05
C SER A 66 8.27 -20.54 -4.89
N PHE A 67 8.94 -19.72 -4.09
CA PHE A 67 8.37 -19.05 -2.92
C PHE A 67 7.10 -18.24 -3.22
N GLU A 68 6.99 -17.69 -4.44
CA GLU A 68 5.84 -16.94 -4.94
C GLU A 68 4.62 -17.83 -5.16
N VAL A 69 4.86 -19.01 -5.73
CA VAL A 69 3.85 -20.02 -6.03
C VAL A 69 3.63 -20.96 -4.84
N GLN A 70 4.50 -20.94 -3.84
CA GLN A 70 4.46 -21.86 -2.72
C GLN A 70 3.09 -21.80 -2.05
N GLY A 71 2.56 -22.97 -1.70
CA GLY A 71 1.18 -23.14 -1.25
C GLY A 71 0.75 -22.17 -0.16
N LYS A 72 1.66 -21.66 0.66
CA LYS A 72 1.35 -20.76 1.78
C LYS A 72 0.85 -19.38 1.36
N LEU A 73 1.34 -18.78 0.27
CA LEU A 73 0.84 -17.46 -0.18
C LEU A 73 -0.54 -17.57 -0.82
N LYS A 74 -0.68 -18.48 -1.77
CA LYS A 74 -1.92 -18.69 -2.54
C LYS A 74 -3.03 -19.38 -1.76
N LYS A 75 -2.73 -20.50 -1.08
CA LYS A 75 -3.71 -21.18 -0.23
C LYS A 75 -4.05 -20.31 0.97
N GLY A 76 -3.06 -19.60 1.52
CA GLY A 76 -3.28 -18.62 2.58
C GLY A 76 -4.28 -17.54 2.17
N ARG A 77 -4.13 -16.91 0.99
CA ARG A 77 -5.09 -15.89 0.52
C ARG A 77 -6.52 -16.42 0.42
N VAL A 78 -6.72 -17.53 -0.28
CA VAL A 78 -8.07 -18.11 -0.48
C VAL A 78 -8.66 -18.56 0.85
N LEU A 79 -7.88 -19.28 1.67
CA LEU A 79 -8.32 -19.76 2.97
C LEU A 79 -8.65 -18.61 3.94
N ILE A 80 -7.87 -17.53 3.94
CA ILE A 80 -8.17 -16.33 4.75
C ILE A 80 -9.53 -15.76 4.35
N ARG A 81 -9.84 -15.64 3.05
CA ARG A 81 -11.14 -15.14 2.58
C ARG A 81 -12.29 -16.08 2.91
N THR A 82 -12.11 -17.39 2.73
CA THR A 82 -13.12 -18.39 3.12
C THR A 82 -13.38 -18.37 4.64
N LEU A 83 -12.33 -18.26 5.46
CA LEU A 83 -12.48 -18.18 6.92
C LEU A 83 -13.09 -16.85 7.35
N GLU A 84 -12.79 -15.75 6.65
CA GLU A 84 -13.41 -14.44 6.88
C GLU A 84 -14.93 -14.52 6.65
N GLU A 85 -15.40 -15.10 5.54
CA GLU A 85 -16.82 -15.33 5.27
C GLU A 85 -17.49 -16.24 6.31
N HIS A 86 -16.82 -17.34 6.69
CA HIS A 86 -17.31 -18.24 7.73
C HIS A 86 -17.47 -17.52 9.07
N LEU A 87 -16.50 -16.70 9.47
CA LEU A 87 -16.52 -15.95 10.72
C LEU A 87 -17.53 -14.80 10.71
N GLN A 88 -17.84 -14.23 9.55
CA GLN A 88 -18.93 -13.26 9.41
C GLN A 88 -20.29 -13.90 9.72
N ARG A 89 -20.51 -15.14 9.27
CA ARG A 89 -21.72 -15.92 9.59
C ARG A 89 -21.69 -16.47 11.02
N HIS A 90 -20.51 -16.86 11.50
CA HIS A 90 -20.30 -17.53 12.80
C HIS A 90 -19.23 -16.83 13.65
N PRO A 91 -19.55 -15.66 14.26
CA PRO A 91 -18.56 -14.86 15.00
C PRO A 91 -18.09 -15.48 16.33
N LYS A 92 -18.82 -16.50 16.82
CA LYS A 92 -18.50 -17.20 18.07
C LYS A 92 -17.42 -18.27 17.91
N ASP A 93 -17.11 -18.70 16.68
CA ASP A 93 -16.10 -19.73 16.41
C ASP A 93 -14.67 -19.19 16.61
N LYS A 94 -14.07 -19.52 17.76
CA LYS A 94 -12.72 -19.03 18.12
C LYS A 94 -11.61 -19.89 17.52
N SER A 95 -11.88 -21.16 17.24
CA SER A 95 -10.93 -22.09 16.63
C SER A 95 -10.59 -21.65 15.22
N ASN A 96 -11.61 -21.37 14.40
CA ASN A 96 -11.40 -20.90 13.02
C ASN A 96 -10.80 -19.49 12.97
N ARG A 97 -11.15 -18.61 13.93
CA ARG A 97 -10.49 -17.30 14.07
C ARG A 97 -8.99 -17.42 14.34
N ARG A 98 -8.59 -18.36 15.22
CA ARG A 98 -7.18 -18.64 15.50
C ARG A 98 -6.45 -19.15 14.26
N LEU A 99 -7.03 -20.10 13.52
CA LEU A 99 -6.46 -20.62 12.28
C LEU A 99 -6.27 -19.51 11.24
N MET A 100 -7.27 -18.65 11.06
CA MET A 100 -7.20 -17.50 10.16
C MET A 100 -6.03 -16.58 10.50
N LEU A 101 -5.86 -16.22 11.78
CA LEU A 101 -4.76 -15.37 12.23
C LEU A 101 -3.39 -16.03 11.99
N MET A 102 -3.27 -17.33 12.25
CA MET A 102 -2.04 -18.08 11.97
C MET A 102 -1.66 -18.07 10.49
N ASP A 103 -2.63 -18.18 9.59
CA ASP A 103 -2.37 -18.13 8.15
C ASP A 103 -2.05 -16.71 7.66
N VAL A 104 -2.63 -15.66 8.26
CA VAL A 104 -2.22 -14.27 8.01
C VAL A 104 -0.76 -14.06 8.40
N ASP A 105 -0.35 -14.54 9.57
CA ASP A 105 1.04 -14.41 10.04
C ASP A 105 2.02 -15.22 9.18
N ARG A 106 1.64 -16.44 8.80
CA ARG A 106 2.43 -17.29 7.89
C ARG A 106 2.62 -16.61 6.54
N ARG A 107 1.56 -16.02 5.97
CA ARG A 107 1.63 -15.23 4.74
C ARG A 107 2.56 -14.02 4.89
N ARG A 108 2.44 -13.28 6.01
CA ARG A 108 3.29 -12.12 6.31
C ARG A 108 4.77 -12.49 6.40
N LYS A 109 5.09 -13.62 7.06
CA LYS A 109 6.47 -14.14 7.15
C LYS A 109 7.04 -14.47 5.78
N MET A 110 6.24 -15.08 4.90
CA MET A 110 6.65 -15.41 3.54
C MET A 110 6.90 -14.17 2.68
N LEU A 111 6.01 -13.18 2.72
CA LEU A 111 6.22 -11.90 2.03
C LEU A 111 7.46 -11.16 2.57
N GLY A 112 7.68 -11.21 3.88
CA GLY A 112 8.88 -10.66 4.51
C GLY A 112 10.18 -11.40 4.15
N TYR A 113 10.10 -12.66 3.73
CA TYR A 113 11.23 -13.41 3.19
C TYR A 113 11.47 -13.06 1.72
N LEU A 114 10.42 -13.08 0.89
CA LEU A 114 10.49 -12.68 -0.52
C LEU A 114 11.09 -11.28 -0.68
N ARG A 115 10.64 -10.31 0.12
CA ARG A 115 11.18 -8.94 0.11
C ARG A 115 12.69 -8.87 0.37
N ARG A 116 13.25 -9.81 1.17
CA ARG A 116 14.70 -9.86 1.46
C ARG A 116 15.50 -10.53 0.36
N VAL A 117 14.93 -11.55 -0.28
CA VAL A 117 15.63 -12.33 -1.31
C VAL A 117 15.55 -11.65 -2.67
N ASN A 118 14.33 -11.35 -3.14
CA ASN A 118 14.08 -10.80 -4.47
C ASN A 118 12.98 -9.73 -4.41
N TYR A 119 13.35 -8.47 -4.55
CA TYR A 119 12.40 -7.36 -4.44
C TYR A 119 11.47 -7.25 -5.66
N SER A 120 11.98 -7.45 -6.88
CA SER A 120 11.20 -7.36 -8.11
C SER A 120 10.00 -8.30 -8.11
N THR A 121 10.22 -9.52 -7.64
CA THR A 121 9.16 -10.52 -7.64
C THR A 121 8.20 -10.34 -6.48
N PHE A 122 8.68 -9.89 -5.33
CA PHE A 122 7.83 -9.41 -4.25
C PHE A 122 6.83 -8.34 -4.75
N GLU A 123 7.31 -7.31 -5.47
CA GLU A 123 6.44 -6.26 -6.01
C GLU A 123 5.39 -6.82 -6.99
N ASN A 124 5.82 -7.67 -7.93
CA ASN A 124 4.92 -8.33 -8.88
C ASN A 124 3.84 -9.16 -8.17
N THR A 125 4.21 -9.96 -7.16
CA THR A 125 3.24 -10.77 -6.41
C THR A 125 2.25 -9.92 -5.61
N CYS A 126 2.73 -8.83 -4.99
CA CYS A 126 1.87 -7.88 -4.29
C CYS A 126 0.85 -7.22 -5.23
N ARG A 127 1.29 -6.85 -6.44
CA ARG A 127 0.42 -6.27 -7.48
C ARG A 127 -0.60 -7.26 -8.00
N GLN A 128 -0.21 -8.50 -8.30
CA GLN A 128 -1.12 -9.50 -8.88
C GLN A 128 -2.16 -10.05 -7.90
N LEU A 129 -1.83 -10.09 -6.60
CA LEU A 129 -2.70 -10.63 -5.55
C LEU A 129 -3.46 -9.52 -4.78
N ASP A 130 -3.21 -8.25 -5.11
CA ASP A 130 -3.70 -7.05 -4.43
C ASP A 130 -3.41 -7.08 -2.91
N ILE A 131 -2.14 -7.35 -2.55
CA ILE A 131 -1.71 -7.44 -1.16
C ILE A 131 -0.87 -6.22 -0.79
N GLN A 132 -1.39 -5.41 0.15
CA GLN A 132 -0.64 -4.33 0.77
C GLN A 132 0.25 -4.86 1.89
N TYR A 133 1.56 -4.74 1.74
CA TYR A 133 2.53 -5.17 2.75
C TYR A 133 2.87 -4.03 3.72
N SER A 134 2.49 -4.18 4.99
CA SER A 134 2.94 -3.29 6.06
C SER A 134 4.03 -3.97 6.91
N PRO A 135 5.21 -3.34 7.08
CA PRO A 135 6.23 -3.81 8.01
C PRO A 135 5.68 -3.94 9.44
N PRO A 136 6.18 -4.90 10.24
CA PRO A 136 5.81 -4.97 11.65
C PRO A 136 6.35 -3.77 12.41
N GLN A 137 5.57 -3.28 13.38
CA GLN A 137 6.05 -2.26 14.30
C GLN A 137 7.21 -2.83 15.12
N PRO A 138 8.26 -2.04 15.41
CA PRO A 138 9.43 -2.53 16.16
C PRO A 138 9.08 -2.89 17.61
N TYR A 139 8.09 -2.23 18.19
CA TYR A 139 7.66 -2.45 19.57
C TYR A 139 6.15 -2.62 19.66
N CYS A 140 5.71 -3.77 20.18
CA CYS A 140 4.31 -4.01 20.50
C CYS A 140 4.04 -3.56 21.94
N ARG A 141 3.50 -2.35 22.13
CA ARG A 141 3.10 -1.84 23.46
C ARG A 141 1.59 -1.83 23.60
N ARG A 142 1.09 -2.25 24.77
CA ARG A 142 -0.32 -2.08 25.10
C ARG A 142 -0.62 -0.60 25.30
N VAL A 143 -1.53 -0.09 24.49
CA VAL A 143 -1.97 1.30 24.54
C VAL A 143 -2.97 1.48 25.70
N THR A 144 -2.58 2.24 26.72
CA THR A 144 -3.46 2.59 27.85
C THR A 144 -4.14 3.94 27.63
N LYS A 145 -5.32 4.17 28.24
CA LYS A 145 -6.04 5.46 28.15
C LYS A 145 -5.16 6.64 28.57
N ARG A 146 -4.43 6.50 29.69
CA ARG A 146 -3.47 7.51 30.19
C ARG A 146 -2.39 7.84 29.14
N TRP A 147 -1.83 6.81 28.48
CA TRP A 147 -0.81 7.02 27.45
C TRP A 147 -1.39 7.73 26.22
N LEU A 148 -2.61 7.39 25.79
CA LEU A 148 -3.28 8.05 24.66
C LEU A 148 -3.49 9.54 24.91
N VAL A 149 -4.06 9.89 26.07
CA VAL A 149 -4.30 11.29 26.44
C VAL A 149 -2.99 12.06 26.52
N LYS A 150 -1.97 11.50 27.18
CA LYS A 150 -0.64 12.12 27.26
C LYS A 150 -0.04 12.33 25.87
N LYS A 151 -0.09 11.32 24.99
CA LYS A 151 0.48 11.41 23.65
C LYS A 151 -0.25 12.45 22.79
N ALA A 152 -1.58 12.49 22.85
CA ALA A 152 -2.39 13.48 22.15
C ALA A 152 -2.08 14.91 22.63
N LEU A 153 -1.95 15.13 23.94
CA LEU A 153 -1.55 16.41 24.52
C LEU A 153 -0.15 16.83 24.02
N CYS A 154 0.83 15.93 24.07
CA CYS A 154 2.18 16.22 23.60
C CYS A 154 2.20 16.62 22.11
N ILE A 155 1.39 15.97 21.27
CA ILE A 155 1.27 16.31 19.85
C ILE A 155 0.69 17.73 19.68
N LYS A 156 -0.39 18.06 20.41
CA LYS A 156 -0.99 19.41 20.38
C LYS A 156 0.00 20.48 20.82
N VAL A 157 0.66 20.30 21.96
CA VAL A 157 1.68 21.23 22.47
C VAL A 157 2.82 21.40 21.47
N PHE A 158 3.27 20.32 20.82
CA PHE A 158 4.30 20.39 19.79
C PHE A 158 3.84 21.22 18.58
N GLN A 159 2.61 21.01 18.10
CA GLN A 159 2.06 21.77 16.99
C GLN A 159 1.96 23.27 17.32
N GLU A 160 1.45 23.63 18.50
CA GLU A 160 1.36 25.03 18.94
C GLU A 160 2.73 25.68 19.06
N LYS A 161 3.72 24.97 19.64
CA LYS A 161 5.09 25.46 19.69
C LYS A 161 5.69 25.71 18.30
N GLN A 162 5.40 24.83 17.32
CA GLN A 162 5.86 25.04 15.95
C GLN A 162 5.20 26.25 15.29
N LYS A 163 3.91 26.52 15.56
CA LYS A 163 3.21 27.71 15.05
C LYS A 163 3.83 29.01 15.57
N LEU A 164 4.10 29.09 16.87
CA LEU A 164 4.74 30.26 17.48
C LEU A 164 6.12 30.51 16.86
N LYS A 165 6.95 29.47 16.78
CA LYS A 165 8.27 29.57 16.13
C LYS A 165 8.19 29.95 14.65
N ALA A 166 7.18 29.47 13.93
CA ALA A 166 6.97 29.83 12.53
C ALA A 166 6.61 31.31 12.37
N ALA A 167 5.78 31.87 13.26
CA ALA A 167 5.44 33.28 13.27
C ALA A 167 6.66 34.16 13.57
N GLU A 168 7.49 33.78 14.55
CA GLU A 168 8.76 34.46 14.87
C GLU A 168 9.72 34.45 13.68
N ARG A 169 9.92 33.28 13.03
CA ARG A 169 10.74 33.16 11.82
C ARG A 169 10.21 34.02 10.67
N LEU A 170 8.90 34.11 10.50
CA LEU A 170 8.30 34.95 9.48
C LEU A 170 8.55 36.44 9.75
N LYS A 171 8.45 36.87 11.02
CA LYS A 171 8.76 38.24 11.45
C LYS A 171 10.23 38.57 11.18
N GLN A 172 11.15 37.71 11.59
CA GLN A 172 12.59 37.86 11.30
C GLN A 172 12.87 37.92 9.79
N ARG A 173 12.18 37.10 8.98
CA ARG A 173 12.31 37.13 7.52
C ARG A 173 11.78 38.42 6.91
N ARG A 174 10.68 38.98 7.44
CA ARG A 174 10.12 40.28 7.02
C ARG A 174 11.09 41.41 7.35
N GLU A 175 11.64 41.42 8.56
CA GLU A 175 12.64 42.39 9.00
C GLU A 175 13.92 42.31 8.15
N TRP A 176 14.42 41.10 7.89
CA TRP A 176 15.57 40.89 7.00
C TRP A 176 15.30 41.39 5.58
N ARG A 177 14.12 41.09 5.02
CA ARG A 177 13.71 41.60 3.70
C ARG A 177 13.59 43.13 3.69
N ALA A 178 13.07 43.73 4.75
CA ALA A 178 12.95 45.18 4.88
C ALA A 178 14.33 45.84 4.95
N ARG A 179 15.24 45.30 5.78
CA ARG A 179 16.65 45.75 5.84
C ARG A 179 17.34 45.61 4.49
N ALA A 180 17.13 44.52 3.77
CA ALA A 180 17.70 44.31 2.45
C ALA A 180 17.13 45.28 1.40
N ARG A 181 15.84 45.62 1.47
CA ARG A 181 15.22 46.66 0.61
C ARG A 181 15.76 48.04 0.92
N ALA A 182 15.79 48.43 2.20
CA ALA A 182 16.35 49.71 2.64
C ALA A 182 17.82 49.86 2.21
N ALA A 183 18.63 48.80 2.34
CA ALA A 183 20.01 48.81 1.85
C ALA A 183 20.13 48.92 0.31
N ARG A 184 19.15 48.42 -0.46
CA ARG A 184 19.09 48.63 -1.92
C ARG A 184 18.70 50.06 -2.25
N GLU A 185 17.67 50.59 -1.61
CA GLU A 185 17.21 51.98 -1.77
C GLU A 185 18.31 52.99 -1.39
N GLU A 186 19.06 52.75 -0.31
CA GLU A 186 20.22 53.58 0.05
C GLU A 186 21.34 53.51 -0.99
N LYS A 187 21.62 52.32 -1.54
CA LYS A 187 22.60 52.18 -2.63
C LYS A 187 22.13 52.90 -3.90
N GLU A 188 20.85 52.83 -4.23
CA GLU A 188 20.26 53.55 -5.36
C GLU A 188 20.31 55.07 -5.15
N LYS A 189 19.99 55.58 -3.96
CA LYS A 189 20.13 57.00 -3.61
C LYS A 189 21.58 57.47 -3.73
N LYS A 190 22.54 56.73 -3.15
CA LYS A 190 23.97 57.03 -3.29
C LYS A 190 24.43 56.98 -4.75
N ALA A 191 23.91 56.05 -5.56
CA ALA A 191 24.21 55.99 -6.98
C ALA A 191 23.59 57.17 -7.76
N GLN A 192 22.37 57.61 -7.41
CA GLN A 192 21.73 58.79 -7.98
C GLN A 192 22.45 60.08 -7.60
N GLU A 193 22.83 60.24 -6.33
CA GLU A 193 23.66 61.36 -5.86
C GLU A 193 25.00 61.40 -6.60
N LYS A 194 25.67 60.25 -6.73
CA LYS A 194 26.91 60.13 -7.50
C LYS A 194 26.70 60.52 -8.97
N ARG A 195 25.64 60.03 -9.63
CA ARG A 195 25.27 60.43 -11.00
C ARG A 195 24.96 61.93 -11.12
N MET A 196 24.32 62.53 -10.14
CA MET A 196 24.03 63.98 -10.11
C MET A 196 25.29 64.81 -9.88
N GLN A 197 26.21 64.34 -9.05
CA GLN A 197 27.54 64.96 -8.88
C GLN A 197 28.35 64.87 -10.18
N GLU A 198 28.39 63.69 -10.82
CA GLU A 198 29.05 63.49 -12.12
C GLU A 198 28.48 64.43 -13.21
N LYS A 199 27.15 64.58 -13.30
CA LYS A 199 26.50 65.54 -14.22
C LYS A 199 26.88 67.00 -13.93
N LYS A 200 26.89 67.42 -12.66
CA LYS A 200 27.32 68.78 -12.28
C LYS A 200 28.79 69.05 -12.61
N VAL A 201 29.65 68.04 -12.50
CA VAL A 201 31.05 68.15 -12.93
C VAL A 201 31.14 68.31 -14.44
N GLN A 202 30.37 67.53 -15.21
CA GLN A 202 30.31 67.64 -16.67
C GLN A 202 29.74 68.99 -17.17
N GLU A 203 28.70 69.52 -16.52
CA GLU A 203 28.15 70.85 -16.86
C GLU A 203 29.12 71.98 -16.58
N LYS A 204 29.89 71.91 -15.49
CA LYS A 204 30.97 72.87 -15.20
C LYS A 204 32.08 72.81 -16.25
N GLN A 205 32.48 71.61 -16.67
CA GLN A 205 33.48 71.41 -17.73
C GLN A 205 33.00 71.85 -19.13
N ALA A 206 31.69 72.01 -19.34
CA ALA A 206 31.11 72.51 -20.59
C ALA A 206 30.87 74.03 -20.59
N GLN A 207 31.05 74.70 -19.44
CA GLN A 207 30.93 76.15 -19.25
C GLN A 207 32.29 76.87 -19.23
N GLU A 208 33.39 76.12 -19.10
CA GLU A 208 34.77 76.56 -19.38
C GLU A 208 35.12 76.31 -20.85
#